data_AF-A0A2W5FC09-F1
#
_entry.id   AF-A0A2W5FC09-F1
#
_cell.length_a   1.000
_cell.length_b   1.000
_cell.length_c   1.000
_cell.angle_alpha   90.00
_cell.angle_beta   90.00
_cell.angle_gamma   90.00
#
_symmetry.space_group_name_H-M   'P 1'
#
loop_
_entity.id
_entity.type
_entity.pdbx_description
1 polymer ?
#
loop_
_entity_poly.entity_id
_entity_poly.type
_entity_poly.pdbx_seq_one_letter_code
_entity_poly.pdbx_strand_id
1 'polypeptide(L)'
;MQLKPLLTLFASLAAGLASAQDARRVPVDDVRILLIAAIDSPEGEARGQLTGEMARMITDRFKATGPILIDVTTLKRYAQAGCSRLNVRFSQQGVQLPGAAAPLAKSVDIGINYCRDGQPPRSTS
;
A
#
# COMPACT_ATOMS: atom_id res chain seq x y z
N MET A 1 -25.97 8.48 -59.06
CA MET A 1 -24.93 8.63 -58.02
C MET A 1 -25.60 9.29 -56.81
N GLN A 2 -26.35 8.58 -55.97
CA GLN A 2 -25.93 7.86 -54.74
C GLN A 2 -24.93 8.68 -53.89
N LEU A 3 -25.40 9.45 -52.88
CA LEU A 3 -25.43 9.17 -51.42
C LEU A 3 -24.00 9.08 -50.81
N LYS A 4 -23.55 9.82 -49.78
CA LYS A 4 -24.17 10.22 -48.51
C LYS A 4 -23.23 11.23 -47.78
N PRO A 5 -23.75 12.07 -46.87
CA PRO A 5 -22.99 13.12 -46.18
C PRO A 5 -22.26 12.62 -44.92
N LEU A 6 -21.23 13.39 -44.54
CA LEU A 6 -20.59 13.52 -43.22
C LEU A 6 -20.75 12.33 -42.25
N LEU A 7 -19.68 11.52 -42.13
CA LEU A 7 -19.51 10.67 -40.95
C LEU A 7 -19.22 11.55 -39.73
N THR A 8 -20.15 11.49 -38.80
CA THR A 8 -20.21 12.16 -37.51
C THR A 8 -19.15 11.63 -36.55
N LEU A 9 -18.46 12.55 -35.86
CA LEU A 9 -17.59 12.33 -34.71
C LEU A 9 -18.33 11.50 -33.64
N PHE A 10 -17.82 10.31 -33.31
CA PHE A 10 -18.15 9.65 -32.03
C PHE A 10 -17.04 9.98 -31.02
N ALA A 11 -17.26 11.05 -30.25
CA ALA A 11 -16.48 11.35 -29.05
C ALA A 11 -17.02 10.51 -27.88
N SER A 12 -16.41 9.36 -27.64
CA SER A 12 -16.71 8.52 -26.48
C SER A 12 -16.06 9.10 -25.23
N LEU A 13 -16.78 9.95 -24.50
CA LEU A 13 -16.43 10.38 -23.14
C LEU A 13 -16.62 9.20 -22.18
N ALA A 14 -15.61 8.35 -22.02
CA ALA A 14 -15.55 7.41 -20.90
C ALA A 14 -14.98 8.15 -19.68
N ALA A 15 -15.84 8.88 -18.96
CA ALA A 15 -15.54 9.34 -17.61
C ALA A 15 -15.53 8.11 -16.68
N GLY A 16 -14.40 7.40 -16.65
CA GLY A 16 -14.17 6.34 -15.69
C GLY A 16 -14.17 6.93 -14.29
N LEU A 17 -15.22 6.65 -13.53
CA LEU A 17 -15.26 6.85 -12.08
C LEU A 17 -14.04 6.12 -11.50
N ALA A 18 -13.01 6.89 -11.15
CA ALA A 18 -11.94 6.43 -10.27
C ALA A 18 -12.59 6.16 -8.91
N SER A 19 -13.20 4.99 -8.78
CA SER A 19 -13.56 4.44 -7.49
C SER A 19 -12.25 4.31 -6.76
N ALA A 20 -11.99 5.19 -5.80
CA ALA A 20 -10.96 4.94 -4.80
C ALA A 20 -11.34 3.61 -4.17
N GLN A 21 -10.75 2.53 -4.67
CA GLN A 21 -10.97 1.20 -4.14
C GLN A 21 -10.38 1.26 -2.74
N ASP A 22 -11.25 1.53 -1.78
CA ASP A 22 -11.06 1.27 -0.37
C ASP A 22 -11.06 -0.26 -0.24
N ALA A 23 -10.01 -0.88 -0.82
CA ALA A 23 -9.78 -2.29 -0.77
C ALA A 23 -9.73 -2.63 0.71
N ARG A 24 -10.74 -3.36 1.16
CA ARG A 24 -11.04 -3.62 2.56
C ARG A 24 -9.76 -4.02 3.29
N ARG A 25 -9.26 -3.14 4.17
CA ARG A 25 -8.06 -3.40 4.96
C ARG A 25 -8.36 -4.51 5.95
N VAL A 26 -7.54 -5.56 5.93
CA VAL A 26 -7.66 -6.67 6.88
C VAL A 26 -6.89 -6.29 8.15
N PRO A 27 -7.44 -6.50 9.37
CA PRO A 27 -6.69 -6.35 10.59
C PRO A 27 -5.58 -7.39 10.65
N VAL A 28 -4.35 -6.95 10.89
CA VAL A 28 -3.17 -7.80 11.07
C VAL A 28 -2.48 -7.42 12.38
N ASP A 29 -1.96 -8.40 13.10
CA ASP A 29 -1.10 -8.20 14.26
C ASP A 29 0.40 -8.27 13.88
N ASP A 30 0.70 -8.86 12.72
CA ASP A 30 2.04 -8.99 12.16
C ASP A 30 2.12 -8.48 10.71
N VAL A 31 3.05 -7.57 10.45
CA VAL A 31 3.31 -6.98 9.12
C VAL A 31 3.75 -8.03 8.10
N ARG A 32 4.42 -9.12 8.53
CA ARG A 32 4.91 -10.19 7.64
C ARG A 32 3.80 -10.80 6.79
N ILE A 33 2.57 -10.86 7.33
CA ILE A 33 1.38 -11.34 6.61
C ILE A 33 1.18 -10.53 5.32
N LEU A 34 1.32 -9.20 5.39
CA LEU A 34 1.16 -8.32 4.24
C LEU A 34 2.36 -8.38 3.29
N LEU A 35 3.58 -8.60 3.80
CA LEU A 35 4.76 -8.78 2.95
C LEU A 35 4.63 -10.01 2.05
N ILE A 36 4.21 -11.15 2.63
CA ILE A 36 3.97 -12.39 1.90
C ILE A 36 2.80 -12.21 0.93
N ALA A 37 1.70 -11.58 1.37
CA ALA A 37 0.55 -11.32 0.51
C ALA A 37 0.92 -10.46 -0.70
N ALA A 38 1.77 -9.44 -0.54
CA ALA A 38 2.23 -8.62 -1.66
C ALA A 38 3.16 -9.39 -2.62
N ILE A 39 4.00 -10.30 -2.10
CA ILE A 39 4.81 -11.19 -2.93
C ILE A 39 3.92 -12.12 -3.75
N ASP A 40 2.90 -12.72 -3.14
CA ASP A 40 1.99 -13.69 -3.76
C ASP A 40 0.93 -13.00 -4.66
N SER A 41 0.66 -11.71 -4.45
CA SER A 41 -0.28 -10.92 -5.24
C SER A 41 0.23 -10.69 -6.67
N PRO A 42 -0.57 -10.96 -7.72
CA PRO A 42 -0.20 -10.62 -9.10
C PRO A 42 0.10 -9.14 -9.30
N GLU A 43 -0.70 -8.28 -8.68
CA GLU A 43 -0.55 -6.81 -8.70
C GLU A 43 0.64 -6.33 -7.86
N GLY A 44 1.21 -7.20 -7.02
CA GLY A 44 2.32 -6.85 -6.15
C GLY A 44 1.92 -5.98 -4.95
N GLU A 45 0.63 -5.87 -4.65
CA GLU A 45 0.09 -5.05 -3.57
C GLU A 45 -0.58 -5.87 -2.47
N ALA A 46 -0.45 -5.40 -1.23
CA ALA A 46 -1.25 -5.84 -0.09
C ALA A 46 -1.51 -4.67 0.87
N ARG A 47 -2.71 -4.63 1.47
CA ARG A 47 -3.13 -3.54 2.37
C ARG A 47 -3.74 -4.11 3.64
N GLY A 48 -3.44 -3.48 4.78
CA GLY A 48 -3.99 -3.88 6.06
C GLY A 48 -4.02 -2.76 7.08
N GLN A 49 -4.52 -3.09 8.26
CA GLN A 49 -4.52 -2.24 9.46
C GLN A 49 -3.75 -2.97 10.54
N LEU A 50 -2.72 -2.32 11.11
CA LEU A 50 -2.00 -2.91 12.24
C LEU A 50 -2.88 -2.86 13.50
N THR A 51 -2.95 -3.97 14.20
CA THR A 51 -3.70 -4.15 15.44
C THR A 51 -2.82 -4.82 16.50
N GLY A 52 -3.38 -5.12 17.68
CA GLY A 52 -2.61 -5.75 18.76
C GLY A 52 -1.73 -4.78 19.55
N GLU A 53 -0.74 -5.33 20.25
CA GLU A 53 0.08 -4.59 21.22
C GLU A 53 1.00 -3.56 20.56
N MET A 54 1.66 -3.92 19.44
CA MET A 54 2.50 -2.98 18.71
C MET A 54 1.70 -1.77 18.21
N ALA A 55 0.47 -1.98 17.73
CA ALA A 55 -0.38 -0.89 17.29
C ALA A 55 -0.70 0.09 18.43
N ARG A 56 -0.98 -0.45 19.64
CA ARG A 56 -1.23 0.37 20.83
C ARG A 56 0.02 1.17 21.21
N MET A 57 1.18 0.53 21.32
CA MET A 57 2.43 1.20 21.68
C MET A 57 2.78 2.34 20.71
N ILE A 58 2.65 2.13 19.40
CA ILE A 58 2.92 3.16 18.40
C ILE A 58 1.91 4.31 18.54
N THR A 59 0.62 3.98 18.66
CA THR A 59 -0.45 4.98 18.83
C THR A 59 -0.22 5.84 20.07
N ASP A 60 0.11 5.23 21.20
CA ASP A 60 0.39 5.93 22.46
C ASP A 60 1.64 6.81 22.35
N ARG A 61 2.71 6.29 21.73
CA ARG A 61 3.98 7.00 21.54
C ARG A 61 3.83 8.29 20.73
N PHE A 62 2.92 8.28 19.77
CA PHE A 62 2.61 9.41 18.90
C PHE A 62 1.34 10.17 19.30
N LYS A 63 0.68 9.74 20.39
CA LYS A 63 -0.63 10.25 20.84
C LYS A 63 -1.62 10.38 19.68
N ALA A 64 -1.61 9.39 18.80
CA ALA A 64 -2.39 9.40 17.59
C ALA A 64 -3.85 9.04 17.86
N THR A 65 -4.76 9.51 17.00
CA THR A 65 -6.20 9.23 17.15
C THR A 65 -6.72 8.25 16.11
N GLY A 66 -6.00 8.07 15.00
CA GLY A 66 -6.38 7.15 13.92
C GLY A 66 -5.72 5.78 14.01
N PRO A 67 -6.23 4.79 13.26
CA PRO A 67 -5.57 3.50 13.11
C PRO A 67 -4.25 3.62 12.33
N ILE A 68 -3.36 2.65 12.52
CA ILE A 68 -2.15 2.52 11.71
C ILE A 68 -2.50 1.70 10.48
N LEU A 69 -2.43 2.32 9.32
CA LEU A 69 -2.68 1.69 8.02
C LEU A 69 -1.34 1.28 7.40
N ILE A 70 -1.31 0.09 6.81
CA ILE A 70 -0.13 -0.46 6.13
C ILE A 70 -0.46 -0.72 4.67
N ASP A 71 0.36 -0.16 3.78
CA ASP A 71 0.35 -0.47 2.35
C ASP A 71 1.70 -1.07 1.96
N VAL A 72 1.68 -2.25 1.35
CA VAL A 72 2.86 -2.92 0.83
C VAL A 72 2.78 -2.93 -0.69
N THR A 73 3.85 -2.47 -1.34
CA THR A 73 3.97 -2.47 -2.80
C THR A 73 5.27 -3.15 -3.22
N THR A 74 5.19 -4.07 -4.17
CA THR A 74 6.35 -4.70 -4.79
C THR A 74 7.01 -3.75 -5.77
N LEU A 75 8.25 -3.33 -5.47
CA LEU A 75 9.03 -2.43 -6.32
C LEU A 75 9.85 -3.19 -7.39
N LYS A 76 10.35 -4.38 -7.04
CA LYS A 76 11.12 -5.26 -7.93
C LYS A 76 10.89 -6.71 -7.50
N ARG A 77 10.67 -7.62 -8.45
CA ARG A 77 10.77 -9.07 -8.21
C ARG A 77 12.18 -9.52 -8.58
N TYR A 78 12.85 -10.24 -7.69
CA TYR A 78 14.21 -10.73 -7.93
C TYR A 78 14.21 -12.00 -8.78
N ALA A 79 15.38 -12.37 -9.33
CA ALA A 79 15.54 -13.63 -10.05
C ALA A 79 15.33 -14.85 -9.15
N GLN A 80 15.62 -14.74 -7.85
CA GLN A 80 15.27 -15.77 -6.87
C GLN A 80 13.75 -15.79 -6.67
N ALA A 81 13.13 -16.94 -6.97
CA ALA A 81 11.69 -17.13 -6.81
C ALA A 81 11.22 -16.83 -5.39
N GLY A 82 10.08 -16.13 -5.27
CA GLY A 82 9.50 -15.74 -3.99
C GLY A 82 10.21 -14.58 -3.29
N CYS A 83 11.15 -13.89 -3.93
CA CYS A 83 11.86 -12.75 -3.36
C CYS A 83 11.57 -11.45 -4.09
N SER A 84 11.38 -10.37 -3.33
CA SER A 84 11.06 -9.04 -3.86
C SER A 84 11.72 -7.93 -3.07
N ARG A 85 11.95 -6.79 -3.73
CA ARG A 85 12.06 -5.48 -3.09
C ARG A 85 10.65 -4.98 -2.82
N LEU A 86 10.31 -4.71 -1.58
CA LEU A 86 9.02 -4.18 -1.16
C LEU A 86 9.20 -2.75 -0.61
N ASN A 87 8.21 -1.89 -0.84
CA ASN A 87 7.97 -0.70 -0.04
C ASN A 87 6.87 -1.00 0.97
N VAL A 88 7.08 -0.64 2.23
CA VAL A 88 6.09 -0.76 3.30
C VAL A 88 5.80 0.65 3.80
N ARG A 89 4.60 1.14 3.49
CA ARG A 89 4.12 2.45 3.92
C ARG A 89 3.23 2.30 5.14
N PHE A 90 3.68 2.84 6.26
CA PHE A 90 2.86 3.04 7.44
C PHE A 90 2.25 4.43 7.39
N SER A 91 0.95 4.55 7.68
CA SER A 91 0.32 5.86 7.81
C SER A 91 -0.65 5.90 8.99
N GLN A 92 -0.73 7.06 9.63
CA GLN A 92 -1.60 7.27 10.78
C GLN A 92 -2.10 8.71 10.81
N GLN A 93 -3.38 8.86 11.15
CA GLN A 93 -4.03 10.15 11.35
C GLN A 93 -3.89 10.63 12.80
N GLY A 94 -3.91 11.95 12.98
CA GLY A 94 -3.94 12.57 14.31
C GLY A 94 -2.64 12.40 15.12
N VAL A 95 -1.51 12.18 14.47
CA VAL A 95 -0.19 12.09 15.14
C VAL A 95 0.18 13.45 15.74
N GLN A 96 0.45 13.47 17.04
CA GLN A 96 0.91 14.66 17.75
C GLN A 96 2.45 14.65 17.85
N LEU A 97 3.10 15.49 17.06
CA LEU A 97 4.56 15.65 17.12
C LEU A 97 4.96 16.69 18.18
N PRO A 98 6.14 16.53 18.81
CA PRO A 98 6.72 17.58 19.66
C PRO A 98 6.85 18.90 18.87
N GLY A 99 6.34 19.99 19.44
CA GLY A 99 6.38 21.32 18.81
C GLY A 99 5.36 21.56 17.68
N ALA A 100 4.54 20.57 17.31
CA ALA A 100 3.46 20.78 16.35
C ALA A 100 2.26 21.48 16.98
N ALA A 101 1.72 22.49 16.30
CA ALA A 101 0.57 23.26 16.76
C ALA A 101 -0.75 22.47 16.80
N ALA A 102 -0.86 21.41 15.99
CA ALA A 102 -2.03 20.54 15.92
C ALA A 102 -1.64 19.11 15.51
N PRO A 103 -2.51 18.10 15.75
CA PRO A 103 -2.35 16.76 15.23
C PRO A 103 -2.31 16.71 13.70
N LEU A 104 -1.50 15.82 13.13
CA LEU A 104 -1.26 15.73 11.68
C LEU A 104 -1.42 14.30 11.16
N ALA A 105 -1.72 14.18 9.87
CA ALA A 105 -1.50 12.93 9.14
C ALA A 105 0.01 12.73 8.92
N LYS A 106 0.51 11.53 9.23
CA LYS A 106 1.92 11.17 8.97
C LYS A 106 2.01 9.81 8.29
N SER A 107 3.04 9.67 7.46
CA SER A 107 3.43 8.39 6.90
C SER A 107 4.93 8.19 6.92
N VAL A 108 5.35 6.94 6.95
CA VAL A 108 6.74 6.50 6.85
C VAL A 108 6.81 5.37 5.84
N ASP A 109 7.76 5.47 4.91
CA ASP A 109 8.02 4.47 3.88
C ASP A 109 9.32 3.73 4.19
N ILE A 110 9.24 2.41 4.22
CA ILE A 110 10.37 1.52 4.53
C ILE A 110 10.57 0.55 3.37
N GLY A 111 11.74 0.63 2.74
CA GLY A 111 12.12 -0.31 1.69
C GLY A 111 12.84 -1.55 2.26
N ILE A 112 12.32 -2.74 1.96
CA ILE A 112 12.88 -4.02 2.45
C ILE A 112 13.12 -5.01 1.30
N ASN A 113 14.22 -5.77 1.38
CA ASN A 113 14.44 -6.95 0.53
C ASN A 113 13.94 -8.16 1.31
N TYR A 114 12.92 -8.84 0.80
CA TYR A 114 12.22 -9.87 1.54
C TYR A 114 11.88 -11.05 0.65
N CYS A 115 12.10 -12.26 1.16
CA CYS A 115 11.65 -13.50 0.55
C CYS A 115 10.47 -14.08 1.31
N ARG A 116 9.66 -14.88 0.62
CA ARG A 116 8.48 -15.55 1.17
C ARG A 116 8.77 -16.45 2.37
N ASP A 117 10.00 -16.97 2.46
CA ASP A 117 10.51 -17.77 3.60
C ASP A 117 10.95 -16.92 4.81
N GLY A 118 10.85 -15.60 4.70
CA GLY A 118 11.21 -14.65 5.75
C GLY A 118 12.68 -14.22 5.76
N GLN A 119 13.51 -14.75 4.86
CA GLN A 119 14.92 -14.41 4.76
C GLN A 119 15.15 -13.29 3.74
N PRO A 120 16.32 -12.60 3.79
CA PRO A 120 16.73 -11.75 2.70
C PRO A 120 17.07 -12.59 1.45
N PRO A 121 16.98 -12.00 0.24
CA PRO A 121 17.41 -12.70 -0.97
C PRO A 121 18.91 -13.00 -0.93
N ARG A 122 19.30 -14.15 -1.47
CA ARG A 122 20.73 -14.53 -1.57
C ARG A 122 21.50 -13.63 -2.52
N SER A 123 20.79 -13.00 -3.46
CA SER A 123 21.33 -12.02 -4.39
C SER A 123 20.25 -10.99 -4.72
N THR A 124 20.65 -9.72 -4.83
CA THR A 124 19.78 -8.60 -5.23
C THR A 124 19.90 -8.25 -6.72
N SER A 125 20.84 -8.92 -7.42
CA SER A 125 21.05 -8.83 -8.87
C SER A 125 19.77 -9.14 -9.63
#